data_AF-A0A7J7N7Q8-F1
#
_entry.id   AF-A0A7J7N7Q8-F1
#
_cell.length_a   1.000
_cell.length_b   1.000
_cell.length_c   1.000
_cell.angle_alpha   90.00
_cell.angle_beta   90.00
_cell.angle_gamma   90.00
#
_symmetry.space_group_name_H-M   'P 1'
#
loop_
_entity.id
_entity.type
_entity.pdbx_description
1 polymer ?
#
loop_
_entity_poly.entity_id
_entity_poly.type
_entity_poly.pdbx_seq_one_letter_code
_entity_poly.pdbx_strand_id
1 'polypeptide(L)'
;MAHGQVAAAIKVIIAPNLPHELIELLEKIVFQNPTFSGRFDLETLLLATAFKVDVSRVMDYINSIKRVVEFAFLVEEDAVWSLLANAQHEAGMVDDAIELFMRLKPA
;
A
#
# COMPACT_ATOMS: atom_id res chain seq x y z
N MET A 1 12.75 16.75 10.55
CA MET A 1 12.49 15.88 11.72
C MET A 1 11.00 15.68 12.03
N ALA A 2 10.07 16.53 11.56
CA ALA A 2 8.63 16.39 11.84
C ALA A 2 7.89 15.29 11.04
N HIS A 3 8.46 14.83 9.92
CA HIS A 3 7.74 14.00 8.96
C HIS A 3 7.42 12.58 9.49
N GLY A 4 8.37 11.85 10.07
CA GLY A 4 8.14 10.50 10.60
C GLY A 4 7.25 10.44 11.86
N GLN A 5 7.10 11.56 12.56
CA GLN A 5 6.28 11.64 13.78
C GLN A 5 4.78 11.56 13.48
N VAL A 6 4.34 12.01 12.31
CA VAL A 6 2.92 11.95 11.91
C VAL A 6 2.47 10.50 11.72
N ALA A 7 3.24 9.69 10.99
CA ALA A 7 2.92 8.28 10.79
C ALA A 7 2.98 7.48 12.10
N ALA A 8 3.96 7.77 12.97
CA ALA A 8 4.06 7.15 14.29
C ALA A 8 2.89 7.55 15.21
N ALA A 9 2.49 8.82 15.21
CA ALA A 9 1.35 9.29 15.99
C ALA A 9 0.03 8.68 15.51
N ILE A 10 -0.19 8.61 14.19
CA ILE A 10 -1.38 7.97 13.60
C ILE A 10 -1.46 6.48 14.00
N LYS A 11 -0.33 5.76 13.96
CA LYS A 11 -0.26 4.36 14.42
C LYS A 11 -0.59 4.20 15.90
N VAL A 12 -0.16 5.13 16.75
CA VAL A 12 -0.40 5.09 18.21
C VAL A 12 -1.84 5.49 18.56
N ILE A 13 -2.41 6.48 17.87
CA ILE A 13 -3.76 7.01 18.17
C ILE A 13 -4.86 6.00 17.82
N ILE A 14 -4.61 5.08 16.88
CA ILE A 14 -5.69 4.27 16.26
C ILE A 14 -5.63 2.78 16.62
N ALA A 15 -4.71 2.38 17.50
CA ALA A 15 -4.86 1.13 18.23
C ALA A 15 -6.12 1.24 19.13
N PRO A 16 -7.18 0.39 19.03
CA PRO A 16 -7.30 -0.89 18.34
C PRO A 16 -8.68 -1.20 17.68
N ASN A 17 -9.55 -0.23 17.31
CA ASN A 17 -10.93 -0.57 16.88
C ASN A 17 -11.55 0.25 15.72
N LEU A 18 -10.78 1.08 15.01
CA LEU A 18 -11.34 1.95 13.95
C LEU A 18 -10.54 1.88 12.62
N PRO A 19 -10.43 0.68 12.01
CA PRO A 19 -9.68 0.51 10.77
C PRO A 19 -10.26 1.27 9.57
N HIS A 20 -11.57 1.43 9.50
CA HIS A 20 -12.22 2.11 8.37
C HIS A 20 -12.02 3.62 8.43
N GLU A 21 -12.17 4.20 9.61
CA GLU A 21 -11.92 5.62 9.87
C GLU A 21 -10.45 5.99 9.65
N LEU A 22 -9.53 5.06 9.94
CA LEU A 22 -8.12 5.22 9.64
C LEU A 22 -7.86 5.30 8.14
N ILE A 23 -8.53 4.46 7.34
CA ILE A 23 -8.43 4.51 5.88
C ILE A 23 -8.90 5.88 5.39
N GLU A 24 -10.09 6.34 5.80
CA GLU A 24 -10.63 7.64 5.37
C GLU A 24 -9.72 8.82 5.77
N LEU A 25 -9.14 8.77 6.97
CA LEU A 25 -8.21 9.80 7.42
C LEU A 25 -6.93 9.79 6.57
N LEU A 26 -6.38 8.61 6.31
CA LEU A 26 -5.20 8.45 5.47
C LEU A 26 -5.47 8.87 4.03
N GLU A 27 -6.63 8.55 3.46
CA GLU A 27 -7.05 9.03 2.13
C GLU A 27 -7.06 10.56 2.07
N LYS A 28 -7.65 11.23 3.06
CA LYS A 28 -7.64 12.70 3.13
C LYS A 28 -6.22 13.26 3.24
N ILE A 29 -5.37 12.65 4.06
CA ILE A 29 -3.98 13.12 4.24
C ILE A 29 -3.16 12.88 2.96
N VAL A 30 -3.25 11.70 2.37
CA VAL A 30 -2.44 11.30 1.20
C VAL A 30 -2.93 12.00 -0.07
N PHE A 31 -4.24 12.06 -0.31
CA PHE A 31 -4.77 12.57 -1.58
C PHE A 31 -5.12 14.06 -1.55
N GLN A 32 -5.52 14.61 -0.40
CA GLN A 32 -6.04 15.99 -0.33
C GLN A 32 -5.05 16.98 0.29
N ASN A 33 -3.96 16.52 0.91
CA ASN A 33 -2.96 17.40 1.49
C ASN A 33 -1.65 17.40 0.67
N PRO A 34 -1.35 18.48 -0.08
CA PRO A 34 -0.13 18.58 -0.89
C PRO A 34 1.17 18.43 -0.09
N THR A 35 1.15 18.70 1.21
CA THR A 35 2.33 18.55 2.10
C THR A 35 2.64 17.09 2.39
N PHE A 36 1.64 16.21 2.29
CA PHE A 36 1.75 14.79 2.61
C PHE A 36 1.55 13.88 1.39
N SER A 37 1.04 14.41 0.28
CA SER A 37 0.97 13.72 -1.01
C SER A 37 2.36 13.23 -1.45
N GLY A 38 2.45 12.00 -1.95
CA GLY A 38 3.70 11.39 -2.40
C GLY A 38 4.61 10.90 -1.27
N ARG A 39 4.19 11.01 0.00
CA ARG A 39 4.97 10.48 1.12
C ARG A 39 4.85 8.98 1.22
N PHE A 40 5.95 8.33 0.88
CA PHE A 40 6.08 6.87 0.89
C PHE A 40 5.61 6.22 2.20
N ASP A 41 5.91 6.80 3.36
CA ASP A 41 5.57 6.20 4.66
C ASP A 41 4.07 6.27 4.99
N LEU A 42 3.39 7.33 4.57
CA LEU A 42 1.94 7.48 4.75
C LEU A 42 1.17 6.67 3.71
N GLU A 43 1.65 6.62 2.47
CA GLU A 43 1.08 5.79 1.41
C GLU A 43 1.23 4.30 1.73
N THR A 44 2.39 3.88 2.24
CA THR A 44 2.60 2.50 2.72
C THR A 44 1.67 2.18 3.88
N LEU A 45 1.44 3.12 4.79
CA LEU A 45 0.50 2.94 5.90
C LEU A 45 -0.96 2.83 5.39
N LEU A 46 -1.35 3.63 4.40
CA LEU A 46 -2.65 3.53 3.74
C LEU A 46 -2.84 2.15 3.09
N LEU A 47 -1.89 1.72 2.26
CA LEU A 47 -1.92 0.42 1.60
C LEU A 47 -1.96 -0.73 2.61
N ALA A 48 -1.14 -0.67 3.66
CA ALA A 48 -1.10 -1.71 4.70
C ALA A 48 -2.41 -1.78 5.50
N THR A 49 -3.01 -0.63 5.80
CA THR A 49 -4.29 -0.57 6.51
C THR A 49 -5.41 -1.08 5.61
N ALA A 50 -5.49 -0.57 4.38
CA ALA A 50 -6.48 -1.01 3.40
C ALA A 50 -6.41 -2.51 3.15
N PHE A 51 -5.21 -3.06 2.94
CA PHE A 51 -5.03 -4.50 2.73
C PHE A 51 -5.57 -5.35 3.90
N LYS A 52 -5.41 -4.88 5.15
CA LYS A 52 -5.91 -5.59 6.34
C LYS A 52 -7.42 -5.52 6.52
N VAL A 53 -8.08 -4.56 5.89
CA VAL A 53 -9.46 -4.17 6.21
C VAL A 53 -10.38 -4.42 5.03
N ASP A 54 -9.95 -4.01 3.84
CA ASP A 54 -10.64 -4.15 2.57
C ASP A 54 -9.63 -4.14 1.41
N VAL A 55 -9.27 -5.34 0.97
CA VAL A 55 -8.31 -5.58 -0.12
C VAL A 55 -8.77 -4.94 -1.44
N SER A 56 -10.08 -4.75 -1.66
CA SER A 56 -10.58 -4.17 -2.91
C SER A 56 -10.15 -2.72 -3.10
N ARG A 57 -10.05 -1.96 -2.00
CA ARG A 57 -9.60 -0.56 -2.00
C ARG A 57 -8.12 -0.40 -2.31
N VAL A 58 -7.31 -1.43 -2.09
CA VAL A 58 -5.87 -1.38 -2.35
C VAL A 58 -5.61 -1.07 -3.83
N MET A 59 -6.46 -1.58 -4.72
CA MET A 59 -6.38 -1.31 -6.16
C MET A 59 -6.58 0.16 -6.52
N ASP A 60 -7.47 0.87 -5.80
CA ASP A 60 -7.73 2.30 -6.03
C ASP A 60 -6.55 3.20 -5.62
N TYR A 61 -5.66 2.71 -4.75
CA TYR A 61 -4.49 3.45 -4.24
C TYR A 61 -3.19 3.12 -4.98
N ILE A 62 -3.21 2.04 -5.76
CA ILE A 62 -2.08 1.58 -6.55
C ILE A 62 -2.08 2.33 -7.88
N ASN A 63 -1.17 3.28 -7.99
CA ASN A 63 -1.04 4.11 -9.18
C ASN A 63 0.14 3.66 -10.06
N SER A 64 0.89 2.63 -9.65
CA SER A 64 2.13 2.19 -10.28
C SER A 64 2.54 0.79 -9.81
N ILE A 65 2.94 -0.09 -10.74
CA ILE A 65 3.50 -1.43 -10.43
C ILE A 65 4.66 -1.35 -9.44
N LYS A 66 5.55 -0.36 -9.60
CA LYS A 66 6.71 -0.20 -8.72
C LYS A 66 6.29 -0.09 -7.26
N ARG A 67 5.20 0.62 -6.99
CA ARG A 67 4.68 0.83 -5.63
C ARG A 67 4.05 -0.44 -5.06
N VAL A 68 3.37 -1.25 -5.89
CA VAL A 68 2.84 -2.57 -5.47
C VAL A 68 3.97 -3.51 -5.10
N VAL A 69 5.01 -3.55 -5.92
CA VAL A 69 6.19 -4.39 -5.70
C VAL A 69 6.88 -3.99 -4.40
N GLU A 70 7.16 -2.69 -4.20
CA GLU A 70 7.74 -2.17 -2.95
C GLU A 70 6.88 -2.52 -1.74
N PHE A 71 5.55 -2.42 -1.86
CA PHE A 71 4.62 -2.80 -0.79
C PHE A 71 4.64 -4.31 -0.51
N ALA A 72 4.66 -5.15 -1.55
CA ALA A 72 4.72 -6.61 -1.43
C ALA A 72 5.96 -7.07 -0.66
N PHE A 73 7.11 -6.44 -0.91
CA PHE A 73 8.33 -6.71 -0.16
C PHE A 73 8.27 -6.30 1.32
N LEU A 74 7.49 -5.28 1.66
CA LEU A 74 7.39 -4.82 3.04
C LEU A 74 6.43 -5.66 3.89
N VAL A 75 5.43 -6.24 3.24
CA VAL A 75 4.36 -6.99 3.92
C VAL A 75 4.64 -8.50 3.94
N GLU A 76 5.37 -9.03 2.95
CA GLU A 76 5.76 -10.45 2.87
C GLU A 76 4.59 -11.44 3.00
N GLU A 77 3.39 -11.09 2.51
CA GLU A 77 2.20 -11.96 2.59
C GLU A 77 1.71 -12.45 1.22
N ASP A 78 1.31 -13.74 1.15
CA ASP A 78 0.87 -14.43 -0.07
C ASP A 78 -0.32 -13.75 -0.78
N ALA A 79 -1.24 -13.18 0.00
CA ALA A 79 -2.38 -12.47 -0.54
C ALA A 79 -1.97 -11.15 -1.24
N VAL A 80 -0.83 -10.54 -0.86
CA VAL A 80 -0.29 -9.36 -1.56
C VAL A 80 0.28 -9.75 -2.92
N TRP A 81 0.98 -10.89 -3.00
CA TRP A 81 1.48 -11.43 -4.27
C TRP A 81 0.36 -11.75 -5.25
N SER A 82 -0.76 -12.27 -4.74
CA SER A 82 -1.95 -12.55 -5.55
C SER A 82 -2.58 -11.25 -6.09
N LEU A 83 -2.63 -10.19 -5.27
CA LEU A 83 -3.11 -8.87 -5.69
C LEU A 83 -2.19 -8.23 -6.74
N LEU A 84 -0.87 -8.35 -6.57
CA LEU A 84 0.13 -7.89 -7.55
C LEU A 84 -0.10 -8.56 -8.91
N ALA A 85 -0.30 -9.88 -8.93
CA ALA A 85 -0.56 -10.62 -10.16
C ALA A 85 -1.82 -10.12 -10.90
N ASN A 86 -2.90 -9.83 -10.16
CA ASN A 86 -4.11 -9.24 -10.73
C ASN A 86 -3.87 -7.84 -11.29
N ALA A 87 -3.21 -6.97 -10.52
CA ALA A 87 -2.89 -5.60 -10.96
C ALA A 87 -2.02 -5.59 -12.23
N GLN A 88 -1.06 -6.51 -12.30
CA GLN A 88 -0.19 -6.69 -13.46
C GLN A 88 -0.95 -7.18 -14.70
N HIS A 89 -1.93 -8.07 -14.51
CA HIS A 89 -2.82 -8.51 -15.58
C HIS A 89 -3.69 -7.37 -16.10
N GLU A 90 -4.35 -6.61 -15.22
CA GLU A 90 -5.22 -5.48 -15.59
C GLU A 90 -4.44 -4.35 -16.29
N ALA A 91 -3.19 -4.13 -15.89
CA ALA A 91 -2.36 -3.10 -16.50
C ALA A 91 -1.75 -3.52 -17.86
N GLY A 92 -2.00 -4.75 -18.33
CA GLY A 92 -1.43 -5.27 -19.58
C GLY A 92 0.10 -5.45 -19.54
N MET A 93 0.71 -5.37 -18.36
CA MET A 93 2.16 -5.43 -18.14
C MET A 93 2.58 -6.84 -17.68
N VAL A 94 2.03 -7.86 -18.35
CA VAL A 94 2.16 -9.28 -17.97
C VAL A 94 3.62 -9.76 -18.05
N ASP A 95 4.42 -9.22 -18.96
CA ASP A 95 5.80 -9.67 -19.16
C ASP A 95 6.75 -9.19 -18.04
N ASP A 96 6.74 -7.89 -17.71
CA ASP A 96 7.53 -7.30 -16.61
C ASP A 96 7.14 -7.92 -15.25
N ALA A 97 5.86 -8.26 -15.13
CA ALA A 97 5.26 -8.88 -13.97
C ALA A 97 5.78 -10.30 -13.70
N ILE A 98 5.80 -11.13 -14.74
CA ILE A 98 6.30 -12.50 -14.70
C ILE A 98 7.80 -12.50 -14.38
N GLU A 99 8.57 -11.60 -14.98
CA GLU A 99 10.00 -11.48 -14.70
C GLU A 99 10.28 -11.10 -13.24
N LEU A 100 9.52 -10.14 -12.70
CA LEU A 100 9.55 -9.79 -11.27
C LEU A 100 9.19 -10.97 -10.39
N PHE A 101 8.11 -11.71 -10.68
CA PHE A 101 7.68 -12.84 -9.86
C PHE A 101 8.72 -13.97 -9.81
N MET A 102 9.33 -14.29 -10.96
CA MET A 102 10.40 -15.29 -11.04
C MET A 102 11.65 -14.89 -10.26
N ARG A 103 11.94 -13.58 -10.19
CA ARG A 103 13.12 -13.06 -9.51
C ARG A 103 12.92 -12.87 -8.00
N LEU A 104 11.67 -12.74 -7.55
CA LEU A 104 11.35 -12.32 -6.18
C LEU A 104 10.79 -13.39 -5.28
N LYS A 105 10.27 -14.51 -5.82
CA LYS A 105 9.95 -15.65 -4.95
C LYS A 105 11.25 -16.34 -4.53
N PRO A 106 11.63 -16.33 -3.23
CA PRO A 106 12.65 -17.24 -2.76
C PRO A 106 12.09 -18.67 -2.88
N ALA A 107 12.93 -19.60 -3.32
CA ALA A 107 12.60 -21.02 -3.38
C ALA A 107 12.15 -21.58 -2.01
#